data_AF-H9WWX0-F1
#
_entry.id   AF-H9WWX0-F1
#
_cell.length_a   1.000
_cell.length_b   1.000
_cell.length_c   1.000
_cell.angle_alpha   90.00
_cell.angle_beta   90.00
_cell.angle_gamma   90.00
#
_symmetry.space_group_name_H-M   'P 1'
#
loop_
_entity.id
_entity.type
_entity.pdbx_description
1 polymer ?
#
loop_
_entity_poly.entity_id
_entity_poly.type
_entity_poly.pdbx_seq_one_letter_code
_entity_poly.pdbx_strand_id
1 'polypeptide(L)'
;DVVKRHARIDPDMGRLRRIYRPANATLMNRGHDIMLKWPKGAGSIEIEGKRFTLNQCHWHSPAEHTVDGKRYPLESHMVHQAEDGKIAVIGIIYKFGRPDTFLAELMDEIKSISDKEPPEELLGIVDPRHIKLGSR
;
A
#
# COMPACT_ATOMS: atom_id res chain seq x y z
N ASP A 1 -12.06 -5.72 12.04
CA ASP A 1 -13.14 -4.72 11.84
C ASP A 1 -12.86 -3.43 12.56
N VAL A 2 -13.03 -2.29 11.87
CA VAL A 2 -12.92 -0.95 12.43
C VAL A 2 -14.34 -0.46 12.76
N VAL A 3 -14.65 -0.30 14.04
CA VAL A 3 -15.96 0.20 14.49
C VAL A 3 -15.78 1.61 15.04
N LYS A 4 -16.26 2.61 14.30
CA LYS A 4 -15.98 4.03 14.59
C LYS A 4 -16.47 4.46 15.97
N ARG A 5 -17.64 3.95 16.40
CA ARG A 5 -18.19 4.25 17.74
C ARG A 5 -17.34 3.74 18.91
N HIS A 6 -16.41 2.80 18.66
CA HIS A 6 -15.50 2.28 19.68
C HIS A 6 -14.11 2.93 19.59
N ALA A 7 -13.83 3.70 18.53
CA ALA A 7 -12.57 4.40 18.38
C ALA A 7 -12.46 5.52 19.44
N ARG A 8 -11.25 5.69 19.98
CA ARG A 8 -10.92 6.79 20.88
C ARG A 8 -9.99 7.74 20.14
N ILE A 9 -10.25 9.03 20.27
CA ILE A 9 -9.35 10.06 19.73
C ILE A 9 -8.18 10.16 20.70
N ASP A 10 -6.99 9.96 20.17
CA ASP A 10 -5.73 10.22 20.86
C ASP A 10 -5.08 11.45 20.22
N PRO A 11 -5.07 12.62 20.89
CA PRO A 11 -4.48 13.83 20.34
C PRO A 11 -2.95 13.74 20.23
N ASP A 12 -2.30 12.87 20.99
CA ASP A 12 -0.84 12.74 21.04
C ASP A 12 -0.31 11.86 19.89
N MET A 13 -1.18 11.10 19.22
CA MET A 13 -0.84 10.26 18.07
C MET A 13 -0.29 11.05 16.87
N GLY A 14 -0.66 12.33 16.74
CA GLY A 14 -0.17 13.22 15.70
C GLY A 14 -0.57 12.81 14.28
N ARG A 15 0.13 13.37 13.27
CA ARG A 15 -0.08 13.04 11.85
C ARG A 15 0.87 11.93 11.41
N LEU A 16 0.37 11.02 10.59
CA LEU A 16 1.19 10.00 9.94
C LEU A 16 2.28 10.64 9.07
N ARG A 17 3.54 10.47 9.48
CA ARG A 17 4.70 11.04 8.78
C ARG A 17 5.25 10.05 7.76
N ARG A 18 5.13 10.39 6.47
CA ARG A 18 5.65 9.60 5.34
C ARG A 18 6.85 10.30 4.72
N ILE A 19 8.00 9.65 4.75
CA ILE A 19 9.26 10.14 4.17
C ILE A 19 9.64 9.17 3.05
N TYR A 20 8.86 9.21 1.97
CA TYR A 20 9.05 8.34 0.82
C TYR A 20 9.92 8.97 -0.26
N ARG A 21 10.53 8.12 -1.09
CA ARG A 21 11.36 8.53 -2.22
C ARG A 21 11.17 7.59 -3.41
N PRO A 22 11.36 8.06 -4.66
CA PRO A 22 11.39 7.19 -5.82
C PRO A 22 12.46 6.11 -5.66
N ALA A 23 12.14 4.89 -6.08
CA ALA A 23 13.06 3.76 -6.00
C ALA A 23 12.72 2.72 -7.06
N ASN A 24 13.70 1.87 -7.39
CA ASN A 24 13.47 0.75 -8.31
C ASN A 24 12.43 -0.22 -7.75
N ALA A 25 11.48 -0.61 -8.58
CA ALA A 25 10.38 -1.49 -8.22
C ALA A 25 10.16 -2.61 -9.23
N THR A 26 9.62 -3.71 -8.72
CA THR A 26 9.18 -4.87 -9.51
C THR A 26 7.72 -5.12 -9.19
N LEU A 27 6.90 -5.22 -10.22
CA LEU A 27 5.51 -5.65 -10.11
C LEU A 27 5.45 -7.16 -10.26
N MET A 28 4.65 -7.83 -9.44
CA MET A 28 4.58 -9.28 -9.38
C MET A 28 3.14 -9.73 -9.15
N ASN A 29 2.69 -10.75 -9.86
CA ASN A 29 1.50 -11.50 -9.52
C ASN A 29 1.92 -12.74 -8.73
N ARG A 30 1.54 -12.80 -7.45
CA ARG A 30 1.93 -13.88 -6.53
C ARG A 30 0.92 -15.02 -6.47
N GLY A 31 -0.03 -15.04 -7.40
CA GLY A 31 -1.14 -15.99 -7.46
C GLY A 31 -2.30 -15.68 -6.50
N HIS A 32 -2.04 -15.01 -5.38
CA HIS A 32 -3.06 -14.60 -4.39
C HIS A 32 -3.24 -13.08 -4.29
N ASP A 33 -2.30 -12.29 -4.81
CA ASP A 33 -2.43 -10.85 -4.96
C ASP A 33 -1.47 -10.30 -6.05
N ILE A 34 -1.64 -9.01 -6.33
CA ILE A 34 -0.68 -8.22 -7.09
C ILE A 34 0.16 -7.42 -6.11
N MET A 35 1.48 -7.52 -6.22
CA MET A 35 2.45 -6.84 -5.37
C MET A 35 3.34 -5.93 -6.19
N LEU A 36 3.58 -4.72 -5.68
CA LEU A 36 4.68 -3.87 -6.09
C LEU A 36 5.75 -3.89 -4.99
N LYS A 37 6.96 -4.33 -5.33
CA LYS A 37 8.08 -4.50 -4.40
C LYS A 37 9.19 -3.50 -4.69
N TRP A 38 9.73 -2.87 -3.65
CA TRP A 38 10.95 -2.06 -3.72
C TRP A 38 12.10 -2.77 -2.99
N PRO A 39 12.98 -3.50 -3.69
CA PRO A 39 13.98 -4.38 -3.05
C PRO A 39 14.96 -3.67 -2.11
N LYS A 40 15.26 -2.39 -2.38
CA LYS A 40 16.14 -1.54 -1.57
C LYS A 40 15.38 -0.56 -0.67
N GLY A 41 14.06 -0.71 -0.58
CA GLY A 41 13.15 0.18 0.12
C GLY A 41 12.92 1.53 -0.58
N ALA A 42 11.73 2.10 -0.38
CA ALA A 42 11.29 3.35 -1.02
C ALA A 42 11.03 4.49 -0.03
N GLY A 43 11.94 4.62 0.94
CA GLY A 43 11.81 5.54 2.07
C GLY A 43 11.12 4.87 3.25
N SER A 44 10.46 5.63 4.10
CA SER A 44 9.96 5.10 5.38
C SER A 44 8.77 5.87 5.95
N ILE A 45 8.12 5.27 6.93
CA ILE A 45 7.29 5.97 7.92
C ILE A 45 8.00 6.04 9.26
N GLU A 46 7.56 6.96 10.11
CA GLU A 46 7.99 7.02 11.51
C GLU A 46 6.80 6.90 12.45
N ILE A 47 6.93 6.03 13.45
CA ILE A 47 5.97 5.81 14.53
C ILE A 47 6.75 5.92 15.83
N GLU A 48 6.42 6.89 16.69
CA GLU A 48 7.07 7.08 18.00
C GLU A 48 8.61 7.16 17.92
N GLY A 49 9.14 7.92 16.94
CA GLY A 49 10.58 8.06 16.71
C GLY A 49 11.25 6.84 16.06
N LYS A 50 10.50 5.75 15.84
CA LYS A 50 11.00 4.54 15.20
C LYS A 50 10.69 4.52 13.71
N ARG A 51 11.72 4.26 12.89
CA ARG A 51 11.66 4.22 11.43
C ARG A 51 11.26 2.82 10.93
N PHE A 52 10.32 2.78 9.99
CA PHE A 52 9.92 1.57 9.26
C PHE A 52 10.05 1.81 7.76
N THR A 53 10.96 1.09 7.10
CA THR A 53 11.25 1.20 5.66
C THR A 53 10.12 0.59 4.83
N LEU A 54 9.61 1.31 3.82
CA LEU A 54 8.61 0.81 2.88
C LEU A 54 9.26 -0.23 1.95
N ASN A 55 8.79 -1.48 2.03
CA ASN A 55 9.36 -2.60 1.26
C ASN A 55 8.46 -3.02 0.10
N GLN A 56 7.13 -2.95 0.28
CA GLN A 56 6.16 -3.36 -0.74
C GLN A 56 4.80 -2.70 -0.51
N CYS A 57 3.99 -2.67 -1.56
CA CYS A 57 2.54 -2.59 -1.42
C CYS A 57 1.85 -3.69 -2.22
N HIS A 58 0.67 -4.09 -1.80
CA HIS A 58 -0.16 -5.07 -2.51
C HIS A 58 -1.64 -4.75 -2.35
N TRP A 59 -2.49 -5.40 -3.15
CA TRP A 59 -3.93 -5.13 -3.20
C TRP A 59 -4.76 -6.40 -2.96
N HIS A 60 -5.85 -6.22 -2.20
CA HIS A 60 -6.86 -7.23 -1.91
C HIS A 60 -8.22 -6.79 -2.45
N SER A 61 -8.91 -7.69 -3.15
CA SER A 61 -10.27 -7.49 -3.64
C SER A 61 -11.13 -8.72 -3.30
N PRO A 62 -12.17 -8.60 -2.45
CA PRO A 62 -12.61 -7.37 -1.77
C PRO A 62 -11.66 -6.91 -0.66
N ALA A 63 -11.91 -5.73 -0.09
CA ALA A 63 -11.18 -5.24 1.09
C ALA A 63 -11.29 -6.25 2.25
N GLU A 64 -10.20 -6.40 3.01
CA GLU A 64 -10.14 -7.34 4.14
C GLU A 64 -10.80 -6.74 5.38
N HIS A 65 -10.46 -5.48 5.69
CA HIS A 65 -11.07 -4.74 6.79
C HIS A 65 -12.48 -4.27 6.42
N THR A 66 -13.39 -4.33 7.40
CA THR A 66 -14.66 -3.60 7.34
C THR A 66 -14.58 -2.30 8.15
N VAL A 67 -15.35 -1.30 7.75
CA VAL A 67 -15.60 -0.08 8.54
C VAL A 67 -17.09 -0.03 8.90
N ASP A 68 -17.41 -0.07 10.19
CA ASP A 68 -18.77 -0.22 10.72
C ASP A 68 -19.53 -1.38 10.06
N GLY A 69 -18.87 -2.53 9.89
CA GLY A 69 -19.44 -3.73 9.27
C GLY A 69 -19.59 -3.67 7.75
N LYS A 70 -19.27 -2.53 7.11
CA LYS A 70 -19.27 -2.40 5.65
C LYS A 70 -17.95 -2.89 5.05
N ARG A 71 -18.04 -3.87 4.15
CA ARG A 71 -16.92 -4.30 3.29
C ARG A 71 -16.83 -3.42 2.05
N TYR A 72 -15.60 -3.09 1.66
CA TYR A 72 -15.28 -2.21 0.54
C TYR A 72 -14.71 -3.01 -0.64
N PRO A 73 -14.75 -2.47 -1.87
CA PRO A 73 -14.34 -3.22 -3.07
C PRO A 73 -12.85 -3.53 -3.17
N LEU A 74 -11.97 -2.71 -2.56
CA LEU A 74 -10.53 -2.89 -2.68
C LEU A 74 -9.84 -2.33 -1.43
N GLU A 75 -8.75 -2.96 -1.02
CA GLU A 75 -7.83 -2.49 0.01
C GLU A 75 -6.39 -2.62 -0.47
N SER A 76 -5.59 -1.57 -0.29
CA SER A 76 -4.14 -1.62 -0.50
C SER A 76 -3.42 -1.66 0.83
N HIS A 77 -2.43 -2.53 0.96
CA HIS A 77 -1.54 -2.62 2.11
C HIS A 77 -0.16 -2.13 1.70
N MET A 78 0.32 -1.06 2.34
CA MET A 78 1.72 -0.63 2.23
C MET A 78 2.50 -1.18 3.42
N VAL A 79 3.40 -2.13 3.18
CA VAL A 79 4.10 -2.87 4.22
C VAL A 79 5.49 -2.29 4.45
N HIS A 80 5.73 -1.96 5.72
CA HIS A 80 6.97 -1.38 6.20
C HIS A 80 7.63 -2.29 7.23
N GLN A 81 8.96 -2.27 7.28
CA GLN A 81 9.73 -3.05 8.25
C GLN A 81 10.81 -2.20 8.90
N ALA A 82 10.95 -2.31 10.21
CA ALA A 82 12.03 -1.72 10.98
C ALA A 82 13.27 -2.64 11.02
N GLU A 83 14.41 -2.10 11.46
CA GLU A 83 15.68 -2.84 11.54
C GLU A 83 15.61 -4.05 12.50
N ASP A 84 14.77 -3.97 13.54
CA ASP A 84 14.51 -5.06 14.48
C ASP A 84 13.46 -6.06 13.99
N GLY A 85 13.07 -5.98 12.71
CA GLY A 85 12.12 -6.88 12.06
C GLY A 85 10.65 -6.57 12.31
N LYS A 86 10.30 -5.60 13.19
CA LYS A 86 8.90 -5.23 13.42
C LYS A 86 8.25 -4.66 12.15
N ILE A 87 6.99 -5.01 11.94
CA ILE A 87 6.22 -4.62 10.75
C ILE A 87 5.20 -3.54 11.12
N ALA A 88 5.04 -2.56 10.23
CA ALA A 88 3.94 -1.60 10.25
C ALA A 88 3.27 -1.56 8.88
N VAL A 89 1.93 -1.61 8.85
CA VAL A 89 1.16 -1.61 7.60
C VAL A 89 0.25 -0.39 7.57
N ILE A 90 0.28 0.34 6.46
CA ILE A 90 -0.75 1.35 6.15
C ILE A 90 -1.80 0.67 5.26
N GLY A 91 -3.03 0.57 5.75
CA GLY A 91 -4.18 0.12 4.98
C GLY A 91 -4.89 1.30 4.31
N ILE A 92 -5.16 1.19 3.02
CA ILE A 92 -5.92 2.17 2.23
C ILE A 92 -7.17 1.48 1.70
N ILE A 93 -8.34 1.89 2.17
CA ILE A 93 -9.63 1.34 1.75
C ILE A 93 -10.22 2.19 0.62
N TYR A 94 -10.66 1.53 -0.46
CA TYR A 94 -11.19 2.18 -1.67
C TYR A 94 -12.71 2.07 -1.75
N LYS A 95 -13.35 3.04 -2.40
CA LYS A 95 -14.75 2.97 -2.84
C LYS A 95 -14.77 3.11 -4.37
N PHE A 96 -15.77 2.53 -5.03
CA PHE A 96 -15.97 2.82 -6.46
C PHE A 96 -16.18 4.33 -6.68
N GLY A 97 -15.65 4.83 -7.79
CA GLY A 97 -15.65 6.24 -8.12
C GLY A 97 -14.61 6.57 -9.19
N ARG A 98 -13.97 7.75 -9.05
CA ARG A 98 -12.89 8.16 -9.96
C ARG A 98 -11.72 7.18 -9.89
N PRO A 99 -11.02 6.92 -11.01
CA PRO A 99 -9.82 6.09 -11.01
C PRO A 99 -8.78 6.59 -10.02
N ASP A 100 -8.15 5.67 -9.30
CA ASP A 100 -6.93 5.96 -8.56
C ASP A 100 -5.78 6.16 -9.56
N THR A 101 -5.08 7.30 -9.46
CA THR A 101 -4.06 7.65 -10.46
C THR A 101 -2.86 6.70 -10.40
N PHE A 102 -2.49 6.23 -9.21
CA PHE A 102 -1.35 5.33 -9.06
C PHE A 102 -1.65 3.93 -9.59
N LEU A 103 -2.84 3.40 -9.29
CA LEU A 103 -3.28 2.13 -9.86
C LEU A 103 -3.45 2.22 -11.39
N ALA A 104 -3.92 3.37 -11.89
CA ALA A 104 -4.02 3.61 -13.33
C ALA A 104 -2.64 3.65 -14.02
N GLU A 105 -1.62 4.22 -13.38
CA GLU A 105 -0.22 4.23 -13.85
C GLU A 105 0.37 2.82 -14.00
N LEU A 106 -0.17 1.82 -13.30
CA LEU A 106 0.33 0.43 -13.31
C LEU A 106 -0.55 -0.52 -14.12
N MET A 107 -1.67 -0.05 -14.66
CA MET A 107 -2.74 -0.93 -15.13
C MET A 107 -2.33 -1.77 -16.35
N ASP A 108 -1.50 -1.23 -17.23
CA ASP A 108 -1.08 -1.95 -18.42
C ASP A 108 -0.03 -3.00 -18.10
N GLU A 109 0.84 -2.75 -17.11
CA GLU A 109 1.79 -3.73 -16.59
C GLU A 109 1.07 -4.82 -15.79
N ILE A 110 0.04 -4.48 -15.02
CA ILE A 110 -0.82 -5.45 -14.34
C ILE A 110 -1.45 -6.43 -15.36
N LYS A 111 -1.97 -5.92 -16.49
CA LYS A 111 -2.46 -6.78 -17.58
C LYS A 111 -1.32 -7.55 -18.24
N SER A 112 -0.14 -6.96 -18.37
CA SER A 112 0.99 -7.64 -19.01
C SER A 112 1.44 -8.86 -18.20
N ILE A 113 1.42 -8.78 -16.87
CA ILE A 113 1.85 -9.88 -15.99
C ILE A 113 0.79 -10.97 -15.77
N SER A 114 -0.44 -10.84 -16.33
CA SER A 114 -1.45 -11.91 -16.19
C SER A 114 -1.09 -13.17 -16.98
N ASP A 115 -0.37 -13.01 -18.09
CA ASP A 115 -0.06 -14.09 -19.04
C ASP A 115 1.46 -14.34 -19.16
N LYS A 116 2.27 -13.78 -18.25
CA LYS A 116 3.74 -13.90 -18.23
C LYS A 116 4.23 -15.04 -17.35
N GLU A 117 5.37 -15.61 -17.74
CA GLU A 117 6.14 -16.57 -16.93
C GLU A 117 7.64 -16.20 -16.94
N PRO A 118 8.24 -15.83 -15.78
CA PRO A 118 7.58 -15.62 -14.49
C PRO A 118 6.60 -14.43 -14.54
N PRO A 119 5.55 -14.41 -13.70
CA PRO A 119 4.51 -13.37 -13.73
C PRO A 119 4.97 -12.08 -13.00
N GLU A 120 6.08 -11.51 -13.45
CA GLU A 120 6.71 -10.31 -12.91
C GLU A 120 7.18 -9.34 -14.01
N GLU A 121 7.26 -8.05 -13.67
CA GLU A 121 7.75 -6.99 -14.55
C GLU A 121 8.65 -6.02 -13.76
N LEU A 122 9.84 -5.73 -14.29
CA LEU A 122 10.74 -4.72 -13.74
C LEU A 122 10.31 -3.33 -14.23
N LEU A 123 9.75 -2.51 -13.34
CA LEU A 123 9.21 -1.19 -13.69
C LEU A 123 10.25 -0.06 -13.71
N GLY A 124 11.47 -0.33 -13.24
CA GLY A 124 12.43 0.73 -12.97
C GLY A 124 11.96 1.61 -11.81
N ILE A 125 12.14 2.93 -11.91
CA ILE A 125 11.86 3.87 -10.82
C ILE A 125 10.36 4.11 -10.68
N VAL A 126 9.78 3.70 -9.54
CA VAL A 126 8.40 4.00 -9.16
C VAL A 126 8.38 4.86 -7.90
N ASP A 127 7.58 5.93 -7.92
CA ASP A 127 7.47 6.87 -6.80
C ASP A 127 6.26 6.54 -5.90
N PRO A 128 6.46 5.96 -4.70
CA PRO A 128 5.37 5.68 -3.77
C PRO A 128 4.65 6.95 -3.25
N ARG A 129 5.17 8.16 -3.49
CA ARG A 129 4.46 9.40 -3.16
C ARG A 129 3.21 9.61 -4.02
N HIS A 130 3.11 8.92 -5.16
CA HIS A 130 1.91 8.91 -5.99
C HIS A 130 0.73 8.17 -5.32
N ILE A 131 1.00 7.32 -4.32
CA ILE A 131 -0.04 6.68 -3.50
C ILE A 131 -0.65 7.72 -2.54
N LYS A 132 -1.90 8.08 -2.81
CA LYS A 132 -2.61 9.14 -2.09
C LYS A 132 -3.34 8.57 -0.88
N LEU A 133 -3.28 9.29 0.25
CA LEU A 133 -4.15 9.05 1.41
C LEU A 133 -5.31 10.04 1.36
N GLY A 134 -6.53 9.53 1.51
CA GLY A 134 -7.75 10.34 1.54
C GLY A 134 -8.60 10.24 0.27
N SER A 135 -9.90 10.50 0.43
CA SER A 135 -10.85 10.42 -0.69
C SER A 135 -10.69 11.59 -1.65
N ARG A 136 -10.72 11.29 -2.96
CA ARG A 136 -11.18 12.24 -3.98
C ARG A 136 -12.68 12.10 -4.21
#